data_AF-A0A955NMK5-F1
#
_entry.id   AF-A0A955NMK5-F1
#
_cell.length_a   1.000
_cell.length_b   1.000
_cell.length_c   1.000
_cell.angle_alpha   90.00
_cell.angle_beta   90.00
_cell.angle_gamma   90.00
#
_symmetry.space_group_name_H-M   'P 1'
#
loop_
_entity.id
_entity.type
_entity.pdbx_description
1 polymer ?
#
loop_
_entity_poly.entity_id
_entity_poly.type
_entity_poly.pdbx_seq_one_letter_code
_entity_poly.pdbx_strand_id
1 'polypeptide(L)'
;DEKERLESHVKALEKLQQFSITPILITPPNLSQALAPETHVSFDIEGFGREAKWPWVRPETGILVWDPLEEGKIESGRQLFGNYTWQIFWRDGFEPLERLDDDSNGALEGDELEGLAVWHDWNGDGISDRTEVEPVRSIGVKAIHVDGIEGVDSILCRRGGVLLDSGEELDLWDWMVEPLALLHQTGKFTHNVK
;
A
#
# COMPACT_ATOMS: atom_id res chain seq x y z
N ASP A 1 -38.51 14.68 -11.39
CA ASP A 1 -38.30 13.86 -12.59
C ASP A 1 -37.54 12.60 -12.17
N GLU A 2 -37.93 11.42 -12.66
CA GLU A 2 -37.31 10.14 -12.26
C GLU A 2 -35.84 10.07 -12.67
N LYS A 3 -35.53 10.64 -13.84
CA LYS A 3 -34.17 10.74 -14.38
C LYS A 3 -33.23 11.51 -13.47
N GLU A 4 -33.66 12.68 -12.99
CA GLU A 4 -32.86 13.54 -12.09
C GLU A 4 -32.57 12.84 -10.75
N ARG A 5 -33.55 12.06 -10.25
CA ARG A 5 -33.37 11.25 -9.04
C ARG A 5 -32.37 10.10 -9.26
N LEU A 6 -32.43 9.42 -10.41
CA LEU A 6 -31.46 8.38 -10.79
C LEU A 6 -30.05 8.96 -10.95
N GLU A 7 -29.90 10.10 -11.63
CA GLU A 7 -28.62 10.80 -11.77
C GLU A 7 -28.04 11.20 -10.41
N SER A 8 -28.89 11.67 -9.48
CA SER A 8 -28.46 11.99 -8.11
C SER A 8 -27.98 10.77 -7.32
N HIS A 9 -28.64 9.62 -7.49
CA HIS A 9 -28.24 8.37 -6.84
C HIS A 9 -26.96 7.80 -7.45
N VAL A 10 -26.81 7.85 -8.78
CA VAL A 10 -25.57 7.45 -9.46
C VAL A 10 -24.42 8.31 -8.96
N LYS A 11 -24.60 9.64 -8.90
CA LYS A 11 -23.57 10.55 -8.38
C LYS A 11 -23.24 10.32 -6.91
N ALA A 12 -24.23 9.90 -6.11
CA ALA A 12 -24.00 9.50 -4.72
C ALA A 12 -23.22 8.17 -4.63
N LEU A 13 -23.53 7.20 -5.49
CA LEU A 13 -22.82 5.93 -5.58
C LEU A 13 -21.38 6.10 -6.11
N GLU A 14 -21.16 6.99 -7.07
CA GLU A 14 -19.84 7.36 -7.56
C GLU A 14 -18.98 7.99 -6.45
N LYS A 15 -19.58 8.80 -5.57
CA LYS A 15 -18.89 9.33 -4.38
C LYS A 15 -18.58 8.26 -3.35
N LEU A 16 -19.46 7.27 -3.19
CA LEU A 16 -19.21 6.13 -2.31
C LEU A 16 -18.12 5.21 -2.87
N GLN A 17 -17.95 5.13 -4.19
CA GLN A 17 -16.86 4.40 -4.83
C GLN A 17 -15.48 5.06 -4.66
N GLN A 18 -15.39 6.25 -4.07
CA GLN A 18 -14.11 6.90 -3.74
C GLN A 18 -13.50 6.32 -2.45
N PHE A 19 -13.38 5.00 -2.36
CA PHE A 19 -12.52 4.39 -1.36
C PHE A 19 -11.10 4.41 -1.89
N SER A 20 -10.24 5.24 -1.29
CA SER A 20 -8.82 5.13 -1.52
C SER A 20 -8.33 3.84 -0.88
N ILE A 21 -7.61 3.01 -1.63
CA ILE A 21 -6.86 1.91 -1.06
C ILE A 21 -5.52 2.45 -0.61
N THR A 22 -5.08 1.99 0.56
CA THR A 22 -3.91 2.55 1.22
C THR A 22 -2.84 1.48 1.44
N PRO A 23 -1.98 1.19 0.44
CA PRO A 23 -0.90 0.23 0.61
C PRO A 23 0.11 0.68 1.66
N ILE A 24 0.61 -0.28 2.43
CA ILE A 24 1.73 -0.08 3.34
C ILE A 24 3.03 -0.09 2.54
N LEU A 25 3.72 1.05 2.56
CA LEU A 25 5.04 1.21 1.96
C LEU A 25 6.13 1.05 3.01
N ILE A 26 7.23 0.41 2.61
CA ILE A 26 8.48 0.34 3.36
C ILE A 26 9.47 1.28 2.69
N THR A 27 9.96 2.28 3.43
CA THR A 27 10.84 3.31 2.88
C THR A 27 12.02 3.57 3.81
N PRO A 28 13.18 4.00 3.27
CA PRO A 28 14.16 4.73 4.10
C PRO A 28 13.50 5.94 4.78
N PRO A 29 14.17 6.62 5.73
CA PRO A 29 13.59 7.73 6.50
C PRO A 29 13.26 9.03 5.71
N ASN A 30 12.51 8.98 4.61
CA ASN A 30 11.95 10.12 3.88
C ASN A 30 10.91 9.69 2.81
N LEU A 31 9.61 9.82 3.11
CA LEU A 31 8.52 9.47 2.17
C LEU A 31 8.60 10.19 0.81
N SER A 32 9.06 11.44 0.77
CA SER A 32 9.14 12.20 -0.50
C SER A 32 10.10 11.57 -1.51
N GLN A 33 11.07 10.78 -1.03
CA GLN A 33 12.01 10.04 -1.86
C GLN A 33 11.49 8.66 -2.27
N ALA A 34 10.33 8.25 -1.77
CA ALA A 34 9.72 6.95 -2.05
C ALA A 34 8.64 7.02 -3.15
N LEU A 35 8.10 8.21 -3.44
CA LEU A 35 7.02 8.38 -4.40
C LEU A 35 7.52 8.86 -5.76
N ALA A 36 6.92 8.35 -6.83
CA ALA A 36 7.13 8.79 -8.21
C ALA A 36 5.79 9.27 -8.80
N PRO A 37 5.30 10.46 -8.41
CA PRO A 37 3.94 10.90 -8.75
C PRO A 37 3.67 11.04 -10.27
N GLU A 38 4.73 11.15 -11.09
CA GLU A 38 4.62 11.20 -12.55
C GLU A 38 4.56 9.81 -13.21
N THR A 39 4.92 8.75 -12.46
CA THR A 39 4.90 7.37 -12.93
C THR A 39 3.53 6.77 -12.68
N HIS A 40 3.00 6.11 -13.71
CA HIS A 40 1.67 5.52 -13.66
C HIS A 40 1.69 4.13 -14.26
N VAL A 41 1.12 3.19 -13.53
CA VAL A 41 1.01 1.78 -13.96
C VAL A 41 -0.45 1.36 -14.05
N SER A 42 -0.70 0.28 -14.77
CA SER A 42 -2.04 -0.35 -14.80
C SER A 42 -2.04 -1.51 -13.83
N PHE A 43 -2.85 -1.44 -12.78
CA PHE A 43 -2.92 -2.47 -11.73
C PHE A 43 -4.33 -2.57 -11.14
N ASP A 44 -4.72 -3.77 -10.71
CA ASP A 44 -5.99 -4.03 -10.01
C ASP A 44 -5.88 -3.69 -8.52
N ILE A 45 -5.58 -2.43 -8.19
CA ILE A 45 -5.52 -1.95 -6.80
C ILE A 45 -6.83 -2.26 -6.07
N GLU A 46 -7.99 -2.14 -6.73
CA GLU A 46 -9.30 -2.38 -6.11
C GLU A 46 -9.58 -3.86 -5.83
N GLY A 47 -8.84 -4.78 -6.48
CA GLY A 47 -9.10 -6.20 -6.35
C GLY A 47 -10.46 -6.61 -6.91
N PHE A 48 -10.93 -6.01 -7.99
CA PHE A 48 -12.19 -6.39 -8.64
C PHE A 48 -11.97 -7.09 -9.99
N GLY A 49 -10.73 -7.46 -10.30
CA GLY A 49 -10.35 -8.05 -11.58
C GLY A 49 -10.34 -7.03 -12.72
N ARG A 50 -10.23 -5.73 -12.42
CA ARG A 50 -10.19 -4.66 -13.41
C ARG A 50 -9.05 -3.70 -13.08
N GLU A 51 -8.06 -3.66 -13.97
CA GLU A 51 -6.97 -2.72 -13.85
C GLU A 51 -7.44 -1.28 -14.13
N ALA A 52 -6.90 -0.35 -13.35
CA ALA A 52 -7.00 1.08 -13.60
C ALA A 52 -5.60 1.70 -13.56
N LYS A 53 -5.48 2.95 -14.01
CA LYS A 53 -4.22 3.68 -13.95
C LYS A 53 -4.06 4.40 -12.62
N TRP A 54 -2.98 4.10 -11.93
CA TRP A 54 -2.64 4.63 -10.61
C TRP A 54 -1.30 5.33 -10.64
N PRO A 55 -1.12 6.44 -9.88
CA PRO A 55 0.21 6.89 -9.50
C PRO A 55 0.98 5.75 -8.84
N TRP A 56 2.28 5.70 -9.05
CA TRP A 56 3.09 4.59 -8.58
C TRP A 56 4.26 5.03 -7.70
N VAL A 57 4.85 4.05 -7.03
CA VAL A 57 6.03 4.23 -6.19
C VAL A 57 7.31 4.22 -7.03
N ARG A 58 8.42 4.63 -6.44
CA ARG A 58 9.74 4.45 -7.06
C ARG A 58 10.20 2.99 -6.98
N PRO A 59 11.08 2.56 -7.89
CA PRO A 59 11.67 1.22 -7.86
C PRO A 59 12.24 0.81 -6.49
N GLU A 60 12.88 1.74 -5.79
CA GLU A 60 13.52 1.50 -4.49
C GLU A 60 12.53 1.44 -3.31
N THR A 61 11.25 1.70 -3.55
CA THR A 61 10.20 1.68 -2.52
C THR A 61 9.57 0.31 -2.45
N GLY A 62 9.67 -0.32 -1.29
CA GLY A 62 9.00 -1.59 -1.04
C GLY A 62 7.51 -1.39 -0.81
N ILE A 63 6.69 -2.24 -1.41
CA ILE A 63 5.28 -2.40 -1.04
C ILE A 63 5.17 -3.68 -0.20
N LEU A 64 4.59 -3.59 0.99
CA LEU A 64 4.38 -4.77 1.84
C LEU A 64 3.24 -5.61 1.29
N VAL A 65 3.50 -6.88 1.04
CA VAL A 65 2.56 -7.80 0.39
C VAL A 65 2.43 -9.14 1.12
N TRP A 66 1.32 -9.82 0.84
CA TRP A 66 1.03 -11.17 1.29
C TRP A 66 1.30 -12.17 0.16
N ASP A 67 2.35 -12.98 0.33
CA ASP A 67 2.78 -14.05 -0.59
C ASP A 67 3.19 -15.32 0.20
N PRO A 68 2.23 -16.05 0.80
CA PRO A 68 2.51 -17.22 1.62
C PRO A 68 3.02 -18.43 0.83
N LEU A 69 2.91 -18.40 -0.50
CA LEU A 69 3.38 -19.46 -1.38
C LEU A 69 4.74 -19.14 -2.01
N GLU A 70 5.31 -17.97 -1.74
CA GLU A 70 6.58 -17.49 -2.30
C GLU A 70 6.64 -17.63 -3.84
N GLU A 71 5.50 -17.39 -4.49
CA GLU A 71 5.38 -17.45 -5.95
C GLU A 71 5.90 -16.17 -6.60
N GLY A 72 5.93 -15.07 -5.86
CA GLY A 72 6.26 -13.74 -6.33
C GLY A 72 5.27 -13.22 -7.36
N LYS A 73 3.98 -13.57 -7.20
CA LYS A 73 2.89 -13.14 -8.06
C LYS A 73 1.90 -12.29 -7.27
N ILE A 74 2.02 -10.99 -7.42
CA ILE A 74 1.06 -10.03 -6.85
C ILE A 74 0.11 -9.60 -7.96
N GLU A 75 -1.12 -10.11 -7.94
CA GLU A 75 -2.09 -9.93 -9.03
C GLU A 75 -3.09 -8.80 -8.76
N SER A 76 -3.25 -8.39 -7.51
CA SER A 76 -4.20 -7.33 -7.14
C SER A 76 -3.91 -6.72 -5.77
N GLY A 77 -4.60 -5.61 -5.47
CA GLY A 77 -4.58 -4.96 -4.17
C GLY A 77 -4.98 -5.84 -2.99
N ARG A 78 -5.66 -6.97 -3.23
CA ARG A 78 -6.03 -7.94 -2.18
C ARG A 78 -4.83 -8.55 -1.48
N GLN A 79 -3.66 -8.53 -2.14
CA GLN A 79 -2.40 -9.02 -1.61
C GLN A 79 -1.52 -7.91 -1.06
N LEU A 80 -1.88 -6.64 -1.24
CA LEU A 80 -1.14 -5.53 -0.63
C LEU A 80 -1.65 -5.37 0.80
N PHE A 81 -0.75 -5.15 1.75
CA PHE A 81 -1.16 -4.72 3.09
C PHE A 81 -1.67 -3.29 3.02
N GLY A 82 -2.78 -3.01 3.70
CA GLY A 82 -3.48 -1.75 3.63
C GLY A 82 -4.90 -1.82 4.17
N ASN A 83 -5.65 -0.72 4.05
CA ASN A 83 -7.06 -0.68 4.47
C ASN A 83 -7.98 -1.66 3.69
N TYR A 84 -7.46 -2.29 2.63
CA TYR A 84 -8.10 -3.39 1.94
C TYR A 84 -7.08 -4.52 1.70
N THR A 85 -7.10 -5.54 2.55
CA THR A 85 -6.19 -6.69 2.52
C THR A 85 -7.00 -7.97 2.65
N TRP A 86 -6.65 -9.04 1.92
CA TRP A 86 -7.35 -10.34 1.95
C TRP A 86 -8.86 -10.27 1.65
N GLN A 87 -9.28 -9.30 0.83
CA GLN A 87 -10.69 -9.01 0.53
C GLN A 87 -11.51 -8.53 1.75
N ILE A 88 -10.83 -8.04 2.79
CA ILE A 88 -11.44 -7.46 3.99
C ILE A 88 -11.10 -5.97 4.02
N PHE A 89 -12.12 -5.15 4.32
CA PHE A 89 -11.91 -3.75 4.64
C PHE A 89 -11.55 -3.61 6.11
N TRP A 90 -10.43 -2.95 6.35
CA TRP A 90 -9.89 -2.62 7.66
C TRP A 90 -10.09 -1.12 7.93
N ARG A 91 -9.99 -0.73 9.19
CA ARG A 91 -10.05 0.67 9.63
C ARG A 91 -8.91 1.49 9.01
N ASP A 92 -7.73 0.88 8.93
CA ASP A 92 -6.49 1.46 8.42
C ASP A 92 -5.55 0.34 7.91
N GLY A 93 -4.39 0.70 7.37
CA GLY A 93 -3.43 -0.26 6.83
C GLY A 93 -2.62 -1.05 7.86
N PHE A 94 -2.67 -0.67 9.13
CA PHE A 94 -1.92 -1.29 10.21
C PHE A 94 -2.74 -2.39 10.91
N GLU A 95 -4.06 -2.26 10.99
CA GLU A 95 -4.96 -3.27 11.57
C GLU A 95 -4.79 -4.71 11.01
N PRO A 96 -4.57 -4.97 9.71
CA PRO A 96 -4.26 -6.33 9.24
C PRO A 96 -2.94 -6.88 9.79
N LEU A 97 -1.95 -6.02 10.08
CA LEU A 97 -0.71 -6.42 10.74
C LEU A 97 -0.96 -6.76 12.21
N GLU A 98 -1.75 -5.95 12.92
CA GLU A 98 -2.16 -6.26 14.30
C GLU A 98 -2.85 -7.62 14.40
N ARG A 99 -3.55 -8.03 13.33
CA ARG A 99 -4.22 -9.33 13.30
C ARG A 99 -3.28 -10.52 13.18
N LEU A 100 -2.06 -10.32 12.69
CA LEU A 100 -1.01 -11.34 12.59
C LEU A 100 -0.13 -11.41 13.85
N ASP A 101 -0.19 -10.42 14.74
CA ASP A 101 0.55 -10.36 16.01
C ASP A 101 -0.13 -11.28 17.04
N ASP A 102 0.26 -12.55 17.04
CA ASP A 102 -0.38 -13.61 17.80
C ASP A 102 -0.06 -13.50 19.30
N ASP A 103 1.11 -12.96 19.65
CA ASP A 103 1.51 -12.74 21.05
C ASP A 103 1.14 -11.35 21.58
N SER A 104 0.64 -10.46 20.71
CA SER A 104 0.20 -9.10 21.01
C SER A 104 1.30 -8.22 21.61
N ASN A 105 2.54 -8.41 21.17
CA ASN A 105 3.69 -7.64 21.66
C ASN A 105 3.88 -6.29 20.93
N GLY A 106 3.13 -6.05 19.85
CA GLY A 106 3.21 -4.83 19.04
C GLY A 106 4.18 -4.91 17.86
N ALA A 107 4.67 -6.10 17.52
CA ALA A 107 5.52 -6.34 16.38
C ALA A 107 5.39 -7.79 15.87
N LEU A 108 5.37 -7.95 14.54
CA LEU A 108 5.51 -9.26 13.91
C LEU A 108 6.98 -9.66 13.96
N GLU A 109 7.27 -10.80 14.58
CA GLU A 109 8.62 -11.33 14.74
C GLU A 109 8.63 -12.84 14.55
N GLY A 110 9.79 -13.41 14.19
CA GLY A 110 9.90 -14.86 14.05
C GLY A 110 8.84 -15.39 13.10
N ASP A 111 8.07 -16.40 13.52
CA ASP A 111 6.99 -17.07 12.75
C ASP A 111 5.85 -16.12 12.36
N GLU A 112 5.74 -15.00 13.08
CA GLU A 112 4.99 -13.76 12.77
C GLU A 112 5.11 -13.32 11.30
N LEU A 113 6.33 -13.50 10.77
CA LEU A 113 6.76 -12.97 9.47
C LEU A 113 6.48 -13.92 8.30
N GLU A 114 5.90 -15.10 8.54
CA GLU A 114 5.65 -16.06 7.46
C GLU A 114 4.58 -15.56 6.49
N GLY A 115 4.89 -15.64 5.19
CA GLY A 115 4.04 -15.16 4.10
C GLY A 115 4.05 -13.66 3.87
N LEU A 116 4.78 -12.89 4.69
CA LEU A 116 5.07 -11.49 4.40
C LEU A 116 6.22 -11.38 3.39
N ALA A 117 6.03 -10.55 2.36
CA ALA A 117 7.03 -10.25 1.36
C ALA A 117 7.05 -8.76 1.02
N VAL A 118 8.11 -8.32 0.37
CA VAL A 118 8.24 -6.96 -0.16
C VAL A 118 8.28 -7.02 -1.67
N TRP A 119 7.39 -6.29 -2.32
CA TRP A 119 7.41 -6.08 -3.76
C TRP A 119 8.13 -4.76 -4.08
N HIS A 120 9.26 -4.87 -4.77
CA HIS A 120 9.94 -3.75 -5.40
C HIS A 120 9.74 -3.85 -6.92
N ASP A 121 8.83 -3.04 -7.46
CA ASP A 121 8.62 -2.95 -8.90
C ASP A 121 9.80 -2.22 -9.56
N TRP A 122 10.89 -2.95 -9.79
CA TRP A 122 12.16 -2.41 -10.23
C TRP A 122 12.07 -1.76 -11.61
N ASN A 123 11.21 -2.32 -12.46
CA ASN A 123 11.05 -1.88 -13.83
C ASN A 123 9.93 -0.82 -14.00
N GLY A 124 9.03 -0.71 -13.01
CA GLY A 124 7.99 0.31 -12.92
C GLY A 124 6.81 0.08 -13.87
N ASP A 125 6.49 -1.17 -14.21
CA ASP A 125 5.38 -1.52 -15.11
C ASP A 125 4.10 -1.94 -14.39
N GLY A 126 4.14 -2.10 -13.07
CA GLY A 126 3.03 -2.55 -12.23
C GLY A 126 2.72 -4.03 -12.36
N ILE A 127 3.60 -4.82 -12.97
CA ILE A 127 3.45 -6.28 -13.12
C ILE A 127 4.49 -6.94 -12.23
N SER A 128 4.02 -7.66 -11.21
CA SER A 128 4.91 -8.39 -10.31
C SER A 128 5.62 -9.54 -11.04
N ASP A 129 6.95 -9.47 -11.11
CA ASP A 129 7.82 -10.60 -11.44
C ASP A 129 8.30 -11.32 -10.16
N ARG A 130 8.60 -12.61 -10.26
CA ARG A 130 9.18 -13.39 -9.17
C ARG A 130 10.49 -12.78 -8.66
N THR A 131 11.27 -12.13 -9.52
CA THR A 131 12.53 -11.49 -9.10
C THR A 131 12.34 -10.16 -8.37
N GLU A 132 11.11 -9.64 -8.32
CA GLU A 132 10.76 -8.36 -7.72
C GLU A 132 10.11 -8.51 -6.33
N VAL A 133 9.76 -9.74 -5.95
CA VAL A 133 9.07 -10.05 -4.70
C VAL A 133 9.97 -10.94 -3.85
N GLU A 134 10.34 -10.44 -2.69
CA GLU A 134 11.24 -11.14 -1.77
C GLU A 134 10.59 -11.31 -0.40
N PRO A 135 10.62 -12.52 0.21
CA PRO A 135 10.13 -12.70 1.58
C PRO A 135 10.86 -11.76 2.54
N VAL A 136 10.14 -11.17 3.50
CA VAL A 136 10.72 -10.16 4.42
C VAL A 136 11.90 -10.73 5.21
N ARG A 137 11.81 -12.01 5.62
CA ARG A 137 12.90 -12.73 6.30
C ARG A 137 14.14 -12.88 5.41
N SER A 138 13.97 -13.09 4.11
CA SER A 138 15.08 -13.28 3.16
C SER A 138 15.90 -12.01 2.95
N ILE A 139 15.28 -10.84 3.13
CA ILE A 139 15.95 -9.52 3.07
C ILE A 139 16.40 -9.02 4.46
N GLY A 140 16.36 -9.88 5.48
CA GLY A 140 16.87 -9.59 6.81
C GLY A 140 15.93 -8.74 7.68
N VAL A 141 14.62 -8.72 7.40
CA VAL A 141 13.65 -8.13 8.33
C VAL A 141 13.56 -9.00 9.58
N LYS A 142 13.84 -8.37 10.72
CA LYS A 142 13.77 -8.97 12.04
C LYS A 142 12.42 -8.73 12.72
N ALA A 143 11.88 -7.52 12.58
CA ALA A 143 10.59 -7.14 13.17
C ALA A 143 9.84 -6.15 12.27
N ILE A 144 8.51 -6.23 12.26
CA ILE A 144 7.61 -5.24 11.65
C ILE A 144 6.62 -4.78 12.72
N HIS A 145 6.67 -3.51 13.09
CA HIS A 145 5.70 -2.93 14.01
C HIS A 145 4.31 -2.86 13.39
N VAL A 146 3.31 -3.17 14.21
CA VAL A 146 1.94 -3.34 13.75
C VAL A 146 1.06 -2.12 13.95
N ASP A 147 1.54 -1.08 14.63
CA ASP A 147 0.78 0.13 14.90
C ASP A 147 1.28 1.33 14.08
N GLY A 148 0.33 2.17 13.67
CA GLY A 148 0.57 3.43 12.98
C GLY A 148 0.19 4.62 13.84
N ILE A 149 0.96 5.70 13.73
CA ILE A 149 0.60 7.01 14.30
C ILE A 149 0.27 7.99 13.19
N GLU A 150 -0.59 8.97 13.46
CA GLU A 150 -0.93 9.99 12.48
C GLU A 150 0.32 10.81 12.12
N GLY A 151 0.68 10.77 10.84
CA GLY A 151 1.80 11.48 10.26
C GLY A 151 1.39 12.78 9.56
N VAL A 152 2.04 13.07 8.43
CA VAL A 152 1.78 14.26 7.62
C VAL A 152 0.50 14.05 6.82
N ASP A 153 -0.34 15.09 6.69
CA ASP A 153 -1.59 15.07 5.91
C ASP A 153 -2.55 13.91 6.30
N SER A 154 -2.53 13.53 7.58
CA SER A 154 -3.31 12.41 8.14
C SER A 154 -2.99 11.02 7.55
N ILE A 155 -1.85 10.90 6.87
CA ILE A 155 -1.30 9.60 6.46
C ILE A 155 -0.70 8.93 7.69
N LEU A 156 -1.15 7.73 8.03
CA LEU A 156 -0.56 6.98 9.14
C LEU A 156 0.87 6.53 8.78
N CYS A 157 1.77 6.59 9.74
CA CYS A 157 3.12 6.07 9.57
C CYS A 157 3.67 5.50 10.87
N ARG A 158 4.72 4.70 10.74
CA ARG A 158 5.50 4.21 11.86
C ARG A 158 6.97 4.43 11.55
N ARG A 159 7.58 5.40 12.24
CA ARG A 159 9.02 5.65 12.15
C ARG A 159 9.76 4.47 12.77
N GLY A 160 10.76 3.96 12.07
CA GLY A 160 11.41 2.70 12.45
C GLY A 160 10.43 1.55 12.58
N GLY A 161 9.44 1.50 11.68
CA GLY A 161 8.42 0.46 11.65
C GLY A 161 8.94 -0.91 11.21
N VAL A 162 10.10 -0.96 10.55
CA VAL A 162 10.78 -2.21 10.20
C VAL A 162 12.18 -2.18 10.79
N LEU A 163 12.52 -3.21 11.56
CA LEU A 163 13.87 -3.43 12.08
C LEU A 163 14.56 -4.51 11.26
N LEU A 164 15.74 -4.23 10.74
CA LEU A 164 16.58 -5.22 10.04
C LEU A 164 17.58 -5.88 10.99
N ASP A 165 18.06 -7.08 10.64
CA ASP A 165 19.12 -7.80 11.35
C ASP A 165 20.44 -7.00 11.43
N SER A 166 20.65 -6.09 10.49
CA SER A 166 21.78 -5.14 10.49
C SER A 166 21.68 -4.10 11.61
N GLY A 167 20.50 -3.93 12.22
CA GLY A 167 20.16 -2.84 13.13
C GLY A 167 19.69 -1.56 12.42
N GLU A 168 19.57 -1.58 11.09
CA GLU A 168 18.94 -0.50 10.33
C GLU A 168 17.43 -0.50 10.54
N GLU A 169 16.83 0.69 10.53
CA GLU A 169 15.40 0.91 10.69
C GLU A 169 14.83 1.57 9.42
N LEU A 170 13.72 1.04 8.93
CA LEU A 170 12.94 1.60 7.82
C LEU A 170 11.58 2.06 8.34
N ASP A 171 10.99 3.04 7.67
CA ASP A 171 9.67 3.57 8.01
C ASP A 171 8.56 2.81 7.29
N LEU A 172 7.41 2.68 7.95
CA LEU A 172 6.15 2.24 7.33
C LEU A 172 5.23 3.42 7.06
N TRP A 173 4.54 3.41 5.92
CA TRP A 173 3.58 4.44 5.54
C TRP A 173 2.31 3.83 4.95
N ASP A 174 1.16 4.19 5.51
CA ASP A 174 -0.18 3.81 5.01
C ASP A 174 -0.58 4.77 3.86
N TRP A 175 0.05 4.57 2.70
CA TRP A 175 0.05 5.56 1.62
C TRP A 175 -1.25 5.58 0.84
N MET A 176 -1.86 6.75 0.71
CA MET A 176 -3.10 6.92 -0.05
C MET A 176 -2.86 6.97 -1.57
N VAL A 177 -3.46 6.01 -2.29
CA VAL A 177 -3.45 6.00 -3.76
C VAL A 177 -4.78 6.54 -4.29
N GLU A 178 -4.75 7.65 -5.03
CA GLU A 178 -5.91 8.16 -5.77
C GLU A 178 -5.79 7.82 -7.27
N PRO A 179 -6.85 7.33 -7.94
CA PRO A 179 -6.81 7.09 -9.38
C PRO A 179 -6.66 8.40 -10.17
N LEU A 180 -5.92 8.35 -11.28
CA LEU A 180 -5.72 9.50 -12.18
C LEU A 180 -7.02 10.20 -12.59
N ALA A 181 -8.09 9.43 -12.82
CA ALA A 181 -9.38 9.94 -13.22
C ALA A 181 -10.02 10.86 -12.16
N LEU A 182 -9.68 10.67 -10.88
CA LEU A 182 -10.15 11.50 -9.77
C LEU A 182 -9.27 12.73 -9.56
N LEU A 183 -7.95 12.62 -9.77
CA LEU A 183 -7.02 13.76 -9.67
C LEU A 183 -7.35 14.89 -10.65
N HIS A 184 -7.75 14.55 -11.89
CA HIS A 184 -8.19 15.56 -12.87
C HIS A 184 -9.51 16.26 -12.48
N GLN A 185 -10.33 15.63 -11.64
CA GLN A 185 -11.59 16.20 -11.17
C GLN A 185 -11.41 17.06 -9.91
N THR A 186 -10.45 16.71 -9.05
CA THR A 186 -10.22 17.38 -7.75
C THR A 186 -9.23 18.53 -7.83
N GLY A 187 -8.46 18.66 -8.92
CA GLY A 187 -7.51 19.78 -9.12
C GLY A 187 -6.34 19.80 -8.13
N LYS A 188 -6.04 18.65 -7.49
CA LYS A 188 -5.11 18.56 -6.35
C LYS A 188 -3.61 18.51 -6.67
N PHE A 189 -3.18 18.68 -7.92
CA PHE A 189 -1.75 18.88 -8.25
C PHE A 189 -1.46 20.34 -8.61
N THR A 190 -1.21 21.17 -7.59
CA THR A 190 -0.32 22.32 -7.73
C THR A 190 0.78 22.21 -6.69
N HIS A 191 1.85 21.49 -7.02
CA HIS A 191 3.16 21.77 -6.45
C HIS A 191 4.09 22.22 -7.56
N ASN A 192 4.25 23.54 -7.65
CA ASN A 192 5.34 24.15 -8.40
C ASN A 192 6.65 23.76 -7.70
N VAL A 193 7.42 22.85 -8.31
CA VAL A 193 8.85 22.75 -8.00
C VAL A 193 9.56 23.78 -8.87
N LYS A 194 10.06 24.84 -8.23
CA LYS A 194 11.12 25.70 -8.77
C LYS A 194 12.46 25.26 -8.19
#